data_AF-A0A6P0WW60-F1
#
_entry.id   AF-A0A6P0WW60-F1
#
_cell.length_a   1.000
_cell.length_b   1.000
_cell.length_c   1.000
_cell.angle_alpha   90.00
_cell.angle_beta   90.00
_cell.angle_gamma   90.00
#
_symmetry.space_group_name_H-M   'P 1'
#
loop_
_entity.id
_entity.type
_entity.pdbx_description
1 polymer ?
#
loop_
_entity_poly.entity_id
_entity_poly.type
_entity_poly.pdbx_seq_one_letter_code
_entity_poly.pdbx_strand_id
1 'polypeptide(L)'
;MVVIGLVMLLRLTGSLQILEWITFDTFMRLRPTEPIDERVVIVGIDEEDIQNVGSYPIPDQEIAELLQNLQTYQPRAIGLDLVRDIPVHPGHKELVAIFEEWNNIIGIEKVLPNHIAPPPNLPSEQVGFADTLIDGDGNVRRSLLGTPTDQGYQFSLSLRLAETYLKSEDISLENGIQDLHAMRFGATELPRFLGNSGGYVGTDAGGVQVLLNYRSNQEPFPTLSLNDIKTGNFHPHWIRDRIVIIGMTAPSIKDFVHTSAIANLKSVGQIYGVEFHAHATSQILSAVLDGREFLRTWSDPWEYLWILAWGFLSIGLVQLTQSPWKNMFCVGFASLGVIGAGYVLIIWGWWIPVAPVLLVLALNGIGLAAFYQYDRALRSQINVRQQAIEQAFNLIHNGPMQTLAYIRMHSHNQDLSQDELLSKLQEIKDEIWEVAEHLKQEAWTQKETIRIGSNLKLQLQLPITELFYAVSRDTLERNFPYFETLKVKAIKFEPIPEQYLTIERKRELCQFLEESLCNVGKHAQGVTRLSAIGSHNGSWYTLSIKDNGSGIGSSRENRGTRQARNLEKQLGGKFKREALSPRGTLCELTWPLESRRWGFGKIGLRSPIL
;
A
#
# COMPACT_ATOMS: atom_id res chain seq x y z
N MET A 1 3.07 11.32 10.18
CA MET A 1 2.27 12.54 10.47
C MET A 1 2.35 13.55 9.33
N VAL A 2 3.53 14.07 8.96
CA VAL A 2 3.67 15.05 7.86
C VAL A 2 3.03 14.58 6.55
N VAL A 3 3.28 13.34 6.13
CA VAL A 3 2.67 12.75 4.92
C VAL A 3 1.14 12.75 4.99
N ILE A 4 0.57 12.40 6.14
CA ILE A 4 -0.90 12.36 6.30
C ILE A 4 -1.47 13.78 6.16
N GLY A 5 -0.86 14.76 6.83
CA GLY A 5 -1.24 16.17 6.71
C GLY A 5 -1.12 16.70 5.28
N LEU A 6 -0.07 16.30 4.54
CA LEU A 6 0.11 16.66 3.14
C LEU A 6 -0.98 16.04 2.25
N VAL A 7 -1.32 14.76 2.43
CA VAL A 7 -2.38 14.13 1.64
C VAL A 7 -3.75 14.74 1.95
N MET A 8 -4.01 15.08 3.22
CA MET A 8 -5.22 15.82 3.58
C MET A 8 -5.27 17.20 2.92
N LEU A 9 -4.14 17.92 2.88
CA LEU A 9 -4.06 19.19 2.16
C LEU A 9 -4.34 19.01 0.66
N LEU A 10 -3.74 18.00 0.02
CA LEU A 10 -4.00 17.68 -1.39
C LEU A 10 -5.46 17.31 -1.65
N ARG A 11 -6.12 16.63 -0.71
CA ARG A 11 -7.56 16.35 -0.78
C ARG A 11 -8.35 17.65 -0.65
N LEU A 12 -8.07 18.47 0.36
CA LEU A 12 -8.77 19.75 0.61
C LEU A 12 -8.66 20.73 -0.56
N THR A 13 -7.61 20.65 -1.38
CA THR A 13 -7.42 21.49 -2.58
C THR A 13 -8.01 20.88 -3.84
N GLY A 14 -8.68 19.71 -3.78
CA GLY A 14 -9.24 19.03 -4.94
C GLY A 14 -8.20 18.35 -5.84
N SER A 15 -6.93 18.31 -5.46
CA SER A 15 -5.86 17.75 -6.30
C SER A 15 -5.97 16.24 -6.52
N LEU A 16 -6.75 15.55 -5.69
CA LEU A 16 -7.03 14.11 -5.80
C LEU A 16 -8.39 13.79 -6.44
N GLN A 17 -9.18 14.81 -6.79
CA GLN A 17 -10.57 14.65 -7.27
C GLN A 17 -10.66 13.79 -8.52
N ILE A 18 -9.78 14.02 -9.51
CA ILE A 18 -9.73 13.23 -10.75
C ILE A 18 -9.47 11.74 -10.46
N LEU A 19 -8.60 11.42 -9.50
CA LEU A 19 -8.31 10.03 -9.13
C LEU A 19 -9.49 9.36 -8.43
N GLU A 20 -10.24 10.10 -7.62
CA GLU A 20 -11.48 9.60 -7.00
C GLU A 20 -12.57 9.37 -8.05
N TRP A 21 -12.71 10.26 -9.03
CA TRP A 21 -13.64 10.08 -10.15
C TRP A 21 -13.31 8.87 -11.01
N ILE A 22 -12.03 8.68 -11.36
CA ILE A 22 -11.59 7.46 -12.07
C ILE A 22 -11.91 6.21 -11.26
N THR A 23 -11.70 6.26 -9.93
CA THR A 23 -12.00 5.14 -9.04
C THR A 23 -13.51 4.86 -9.01
N PHE A 24 -14.33 5.90 -8.85
CA PHE A 24 -15.78 5.83 -8.89
C PHE A 24 -16.28 5.20 -10.19
N ASP A 25 -15.89 5.75 -11.34
CA ASP A 25 -16.33 5.24 -12.65
C ASP A 25 -15.89 3.80 -12.88
N THR A 26 -14.66 3.47 -12.46
CA THR A 26 -14.14 2.11 -12.56
C THR A 26 -14.96 1.14 -11.72
N PHE A 27 -15.29 1.50 -10.48
CA PHE A 27 -16.14 0.66 -9.64
C PHE A 27 -17.54 0.53 -10.22
N MET A 28 -18.13 1.62 -10.71
CA MET A 28 -19.46 1.62 -11.33
C MET A 28 -19.53 0.68 -12.53
N ARG A 29 -18.51 0.68 -13.41
CA ARG A 29 -18.39 -0.23 -14.57
C ARG A 29 -18.23 -1.69 -14.19
N LEU A 30 -17.56 -1.95 -13.06
CA LEU A 30 -17.28 -3.31 -12.61
C LEU A 30 -18.44 -3.95 -11.84
N ARG A 31 -19.56 -3.24 -11.64
CA ARG A 31 -20.69 -3.79 -10.90
C ARG A 31 -21.37 -4.93 -11.66
N PRO A 32 -21.97 -5.90 -10.93
CA PRO A 32 -22.75 -6.96 -11.54
C PRO A 32 -23.82 -6.42 -12.49
N THR A 33 -24.12 -7.19 -13.54
CA THR A 33 -25.16 -6.82 -14.49
C THR A 33 -26.52 -6.75 -13.81
N GLU A 34 -27.28 -5.71 -14.12
CA GLU A 34 -28.59 -5.46 -13.54
C GLU A 34 -29.72 -5.82 -14.52
N PRO A 35 -30.91 -6.21 -14.00
CA PRO A 35 -32.05 -6.48 -14.86
C PRO A 35 -32.49 -5.22 -15.62
N ILE A 36 -33.09 -5.45 -16.79
CA ILE A 36 -33.74 -4.41 -17.61
C ILE A 36 -34.87 -3.79 -16.78
N ASP A 37 -35.01 -2.46 -16.82
CA ASP A 37 -36.15 -1.78 -16.22
C ASP A 37 -37.29 -1.66 -17.22
N GLU A 38 -38.25 -2.56 -17.13
CA GLU A 38 -39.42 -2.56 -18.02
C GLU A 38 -40.41 -1.43 -17.72
N ARG A 39 -40.18 -0.61 -16.69
CA ARG A 39 -41.06 0.53 -16.35
C ARG A 39 -40.82 1.75 -17.23
N VAL A 40 -39.63 1.83 -17.84
CA VAL A 40 -39.19 2.95 -18.67
C VAL A 40 -38.84 2.42 -20.05
N VAL A 41 -39.45 3.00 -21.09
CA VAL A 41 -39.20 2.65 -22.49
C VAL A 41 -38.73 3.89 -23.24
N ILE A 42 -37.69 3.71 -24.04
CA ILE A 42 -37.15 4.77 -24.90
C ILE A 42 -37.80 4.62 -26.28
N VAL A 43 -38.35 5.70 -26.81
CA VAL A 43 -38.72 5.82 -28.22
C VAL A 43 -37.69 6.74 -28.87
N GLY A 44 -36.69 6.14 -29.51
CA GLY A 44 -35.60 6.83 -30.15
C GLY A 44 -35.96 7.24 -31.57
N ILE A 45 -35.74 8.50 -31.90
CA ILE A 45 -35.78 8.99 -33.29
C ILE A 45 -34.38 8.83 -33.86
N ASP A 46 -34.19 7.81 -34.68
CA ASP A 46 -32.89 7.47 -35.26
C ASP A 46 -32.65 8.10 -36.65
N GLU A 47 -31.53 7.75 -37.27
CA GLU A 47 -31.15 8.28 -38.58
C GLU A 47 -32.09 7.79 -39.70
N GLU A 48 -32.60 6.56 -39.59
CA GLU A 48 -33.54 5.99 -40.55
C GLU A 48 -34.90 6.70 -40.45
N ASP A 49 -35.36 6.99 -39.23
CA ASP A 49 -36.57 7.78 -38.97
C ASP A 49 -36.47 9.18 -39.61
N ILE A 50 -35.35 9.89 -39.42
CA ILE A 50 -35.14 11.23 -40.03
C ILE A 50 -35.17 11.14 -41.56
N GLN A 51 -34.55 10.12 -42.14
CA GLN A 51 -34.53 9.92 -43.59
C GLN A 51 -35.91 9.56 -44.15
N ASN A 52 -36.67 8.74 -43.43
CA ASN A 52 -38.02 8.33 -43.81
C ASN A 52 -39.01 9.50 -43.75
N VAL A 53 -38.88 10.37 -42.75
CA VAL A 53 -39.67 11.62 -42.65
C VAL A 53 -39.20 12.66 -43.69
N GLY A 54 -37.92 12.65 -44.04
CA GLY A 54 -37.34 13.53 -45.06
C GLY A 54 -37.09 14.97 -44.59
N SER A 55 -37.13 15.24 -43.28
CA SER A 55 -36.85 16.56 -42.71
C SER A 55 -36.30 16.49 -41.28
N TYR A 56 -35.48 17.47 -40.93
CA TYR A 56 -35.01 17.72 -39.56
C TYR A 56 -35.04 19.23 -39.27
N PRO A 57 -35.56 19.71 -38.13
CA PRO A 57 -36.23 18.94 -37.06
C PRO A 57 -37.47 18.17 -37.54
N ILE A 58 -37.82 17.08 -36.85
CA ILE A 58 -39.02 16.29 -37.16
C ILE A 58 -40.26 17.21 -37.08
N PRO A 59 -41.19 17.24 -38.05
CA PRO A 59 -42.37 18.11 -37.97
C PRO A 59 -43.29 17.83 -36.78
N ASP A 60 -44.01 18.85 -36.29
CA ASP A 60 -44.96 18.72 -35.18
C ASP A 60 -46.06 17.70 -35.51
N GLN A 61 -46.45 17.57 -36.78
CA GLN A 61 -47.42 16.57 -37.24
C GLN A 61 -46.96 15.14 -36.91
N GLU A 62 -45.70 14.84 -37.18
CA GLU A 62 -45.12 13.51 -36.94
C GLU A 62 -45.05 13.18 -35.44
N ILE A 63 -44.76 14.19 -34.61
CA ILE A 63 -44.78 14.06 -33.16
C ILE A 63 -46.22 13.88 -32.64
N ALA A 64 -47.18 14.64 -33.18
CA ALA A 64 -48.59 14.51 -32.82
C ALA A 64 -49.13 13.11 -33.14
N GLU A 65 -48.84 12.58 -34.34
CA GLU A 65 -49.22 11.22 -34.75
C GLU A 65 -48.54 10.16 -33.86
N LEU A 66 -47.26 10.33 -33.53
CA LEU A 66 -46.55 9.47 -32.61
C LEU A 66 -47.23 9.45 -31.23
N LEU A 67 -47.51 10.62 -30.66
CA LEU A 67 -48.16 10.75 -29.35
C LEU A 67 -49.56 10.12 -29.36
N GLN A 68 -50.36 10.34 -30.41
CA GLN A 68 -51.66 9.71 -30.59
C GLN A 68 -51.58 8.18 -30.60
N ASN A 69 -50.63 7.62 -31.36
CA ASN A 69 -50.43 6.18 -31.41
C ASN A 69 -50.03 5.62 -30.04
N LEU A 70 -49.08 6.26 -29.35
CA LEU A 70 -48.65 5.87 -28.01
C LEU A 70 -49.80 5.91 -27.00
N GLN A 71 -50.62 6.96 -27.04
CA GLN A 71 -51.72 7.16 -26.10
C GLN A 71 -52.79 6.05 -26.20
N THR A 72 -52.95 5.40 -27.36
CA THR A 72 -53.86 4.24 -27.51
C THR A 72 -53.50 3.07 -26.58
N TYR A 73 -52.25 2.98 -26.15
CA TYR A 73 -51.74 1.95 -25.24
C TYR A 73 -51.78 2.35 -23.77
N GLN A 74 -52.20 3.58 -23.45
CA GLN A 74 -52.35 4.11 -22.10
C GLN A 74 -51.03 4.08 -21.28
N PRO A 75 -49.97 4.79 -21.72
CA PRO A 75 -48.78 4.99 -20.91
C PRO A 75 -49.10 5.87 -19.69
N ARG A 76 -48.39 5.64 -18.58
CA ARG A 76 -48.55 6.44 -17.35
C ARG A 76 -47.98 7.84 -17.50
N ALA A 77 -46.87 7.97 -18.22
CA ALA A 77 -46.24 9.25 -18.52
C ALA A 77 -45.52 9.18 -19.87
N ILE A 78 -45.48 10.29 -20.59
CA ILE A 78 -44.72 10.45 -21.82
C ILE A 78 -43.80 11.66 -21.65
N GLY A 79 -42.49 11.44 -21.66
CA GLY A 79 -41.48 12.50 -21.71
C GLY A 79 -41.12 12.83 -23.13
N LEU A 80 -41.18 14.10 -23.50
CA LEU A 80 -40.78 14.60 -24.82
C LEU A 80 -39.45 15.34 -24.68
N ASP A 81 -38.34 14.61 -24.77
CA ASP A 81 -36.97 15.13 -24.76
C ASP A 81 -36.58 15.68 -26.13
N LEU A 82 -37.37 16.66 -26.59
CA LEU A 82 -37.19 17.38 -27.85
C LEU A 82 -37.40 18.86 -27.61
N VAL A 83 -36.42 19.68 -27.99
CA VAL A 83 -36.55 21.14 -27.92
C VAL A 83 -37.57 21.61 -28.94
N ARG A 84 -38.62 22.28 -28.47
CA ARG A 84 -39.79 22.73 -29.26
C ARG A 84 -40.22 24.16 -28.89
N ASP A 85 -39.29 25.00 -28.45
CA ASP A 85 -39.54 26.41 -28.14
C ASP A 85 -40.11 27.18 -29.34
N ILE A 86 -39.74 26.74 -30.55
CA ILE A 86 -40.24 27.26 -31.82
C ILE A 86 -41.11 26.18 -32.50
N PRO A 87 -42.33 26.52 -32.94
CA PRO A 87 -43.19 25.62 -33.73
C PRO A 87 -42.50 25.05 -34.98
N VAL A 88 -42.67 23.76 -35.25
CA VAL A 88 -42.11 23.10 -36.45
C VAL A 88 -43.25 22.60 -37.32
N HIS A 89 -43.59 23.37 -38.34
CA HIS A 89 -44.68 23.03 -39.25
C HIS A 89 -44.34 21.88 -40.21
N PRO A 90 -45.35 21.13 -40.71
CA PRO A 90 -46.79 21.22 -40.40
C PRO A 90 -47.17 20.56 -39.05
N GLY A 91 -48.42 20.74 -38.60
CA GLY A 91 -49.01 20.00 -37.47
C GLY A 91 -48.99 20.65 -36.09
N HIS A 92 -48.56 21.92 -35.99
CA HIS A 92 -48.41 22.57 -34.68
C HIS A 92 -49.73 22.69 -33.90
N LYS A 93 -50.85 22.93 -34.59
CA LYS A 93 -52.15 23.10 -33.92
C LYS A 93 -52.62 21.79 -33.30
N GLU A 94 -52.39 20.69 -33.99
CA GLU A 94 -52.69 19.34 -33.55
C GLU A 94 -51.84 18.96 -32.34
N LEU A 95 -50.54 19.30 -32.36
CA LEU A 95 -49.65 19.08 -31.23
C LEU A 95 -50.04 19.89 -29.99
N VAL A 96 -50.39 21.18 -30.16
CA VAL A 96 -50.88 22.01 -29.06
C VAL A 96 -52.18 21.47 -28.46
N ALA A 97 -53.12 21.01 -29.30
CA ALA A 97 -54.35 20.40 -28.81
C ALA A 97 -54.06 19.15 -27.95
N ILE A 98 -53.08 18.33 -28.35
CA ILE A 98 -52.64 17.17 -27.56
C ILE A 98 -52.05 17.60 -26.20
N PHE A 99 -51.23 18.65 -26.17
CA PHE A 99 -50.67 19.18 -24.92
C PHE A 99 -51.74 19.71 -23.97
N GLU A 100 -52.78 20.35 -24.49
CA GLU A 100 -53.89 20.86 -23.68
C GLU A 100 -54.84 19.74 -23.22
N GLU A 101 -55.02 18.68 -24.01
CA GLU A 101 -55.95 17.58 -23.71
C GLU A 101 -55.36 16.56 -22.74
N TRP A 102 -54.08 16.19 -22.87
CA TRP A 102 -53.49 15.08 -22.12
C TRP A 102 -52.50 15.55 -21.07
N ASN A 103 -52.78 15.24 -19.81
CA ASN A 103 -51.99 15.65 -18.65
C ASN A 103 -50.77 14.76 -18.35
N ASN A 104 -50.59 13.65 -19.08
CA ASN A 104 -49.50 12.69 -18.89
C ASN A 104 -48.29 12.97 -19.80
N ILE A 105 -48.33 14.01 -20.63
CA ILE A 105 -47.19 14.45 -21.44
C ILE A 105 -46.37 15.45 -20.64
N ILE A 106 -45.05 15.29 -20.65
CA ILE A 106 -44.10 16.23 -20.06
C ILE A 106 -43.10 16.65 -21.14
N GLY A 107 -43.09 17.93 -21.48
CA GLY A 107 -42.14 18.53 -22.41
C GLY A 107 -40.95 19.15 -21.69
N ILE A 108 -39.90 19.44 -22.47
CA ILE A 108 -38.66 19.98 -21.92
C ILE A 108 -38.51 21.48 -22.09
N GLU A 109 -37.82 22.08 -21.13
CA GLU A 109 -37.15 23.37 -21.25
C GLU A 109 -35.65 23.21 -20.95
N LYS A 110 -34.86 24.26 -21.16
CA LYS A 110 -33.52 24.35 -20.58
C LYS A 110 -33.43 25.57 -19.70
N VAL A 111 -32.83 25.43 -18.53
CA VAL A 111 -32.71 26.53 -17.57
C VAL A 111 -31.25 26.94 -17.32
N LEU A 112 -30.27 26.11 -17.69
CA LEU A 112 -28.84 26.33 -17.42
C LEU A 112 -27.92 25.94 -18.61
N PRO A 113 -26.80 26.67 -18.83
CA PRO A 113 -26.60 28.06 -18.44
C PRO A 113 -27.49 29.01 -19.24
N ASN A 114 -28.04 28.57 -20.38
CA ASN A 114 -28.87 29.36 -21.27
C ASN A 114 -30.31 28.88 -21.20
N HIS A 115 -31.24 29.81 -21.03
CA HIS A 115 -32.65 29.51 -21.00
C HIS A 115 -33.20 29.22 -22.41
N ILE A 116 -33.83 28.07 -22.60
CA ILE A 116 -34.61 27.72 -23.79
C ILE A 116 -36.02 27.41 -23.30
N ALA A 117 -37.01 28.13 -23.85
CA ALA A 117 -38.39 28.02 -23.40
C ALA A 117 -38.98 26.62 -23.67
N PRO A 118 -39.99 26.19 -22.90
CA PRO A 118 -40.76 25.00 -23.22
C PRO A 118 -41.59 25.18 -24.51
N PRO A 119 -42.19 24.10 -25.04
CA PRO A 119 -43.16 24.21 -26.11
C PRO A 119 -44.25 25.26 -25.80
N PRO A 120 -44.61 26.13 -26.75
CA PRO A 120 -45.73 27.06 -26.57
C PRO A 120 -46.98 26.31 -26.14
N ASN A 121 -47.77 26.92 -25.24
CA ASN A 121 -49.04 26.38 -24.74
C ASN A 121 -48.95 25.13 -23.83
N LEU A 122 -47.74 24.65 -23.49
CA LEU A 122 -47.59 23.56 -22.53
C LEU A 122 -47.80 24.07 -21.08
N PRO A 123 -48.71 23.47 -20.28
CA PRO A 123 -48.91 23.84 -18.88
C PRO A 123 -47.64 23.66 -18.04
N SER A 124 -47.43 24.53 -17.04
CA SER A 124 -46.23 24.53 -16.19
C SER A 124 -45.97 23.21 -15.45
N GLU A 125 -47.02 22.49 -15.10
CA GLU A 125 -46.98 21.19 -14.43
C GLU A 125 -46.45 20.08 -15.36
N GLN A 126 -46.55 20.30 -16.67
CA GLN A 126 -46.09 19.42 -17.73
C GLN A 126 -44.74 19.85 -18.30
N VAL A 127 -44.05 20.78 -17.64
CA VAL A 127 -42.70 21.20 -18.01
C VAL A 127 -41.70 20.62 -17.03
N GLY A 128 -40.63 20.04 -17.57
CA GLY A 128 -39.46 19.66 -16.79
C GLY A 128 -38.17 19.96 -17.54
N PHE A 129 -37.16 20.52 -16.88
CA PHE A 129 -35.94 20.91 -17.57
C PHE A 129 -35.05 19.70 -17.94
N ALA A 130 -34.32 19.80 -19.06
CA ALA A 130 -33.43 18.76 -19.59
C ALA A 130 -31.93 18.99 -19.31
N ASP A 131 -31.61 19.90 -18.39
CA ASP A 131 -30.23 20.27 -18.06
C ASP A 131 -29.41 19.13 -17.47
N THR A 132 -28.17 19.00 -17.95
CA THR A 132 -27.17 18.06 -17.46
C THR A 132 -26.00 18.80 -16.84
N LEU A 133 -25.49 18.27 -15.71
CA LEU A 133 -24.36 18.85 -15.00
C LEU A 133 -23.08 18.11 -15.39
N ILE A 134 -22.24 18.80 -16.17
CA ILE A 134 -20.98 18.26 -16.68
C ILE A 134 -19.88 18.52 -15.64
N ASP A 135 -19.16 17.48 -15.23
CA ASP A 135 -18.01 17.60 -14.33
C ASP A 135 -16.76 18.09 -15.09
N GLY A 136 -15.71 18.47 -14.34
CA GLY A 136 -14.50 19.06 -14.91
C GLY A 136 -13.72 18.18 -15.89
N ASP A 137 -14.02 16.88 -15.93
CA ASP A 137 -13.46 15.92 -16.89
C ASP A 137 -14.41 15.59 -18.06
N GLY A 138 -15.53 16.30 -18.16
CA GLY A 138 -16.52 16.15 -19.22
C GLY A 138 -17.57 15.06 -18.97
N ASN A 139 -17.42 14.23 -17.95
CA ASN A 139 -18.40 13.18 -17.62
C ASN A 139 -19.57 13.76 -16.82
N VAL A 140 -20.73 13.11 -16.94
CA VAL A 140 -21.91 13.41 -16.12
C VAL A 140 -22.07 12.32 -15.07
N ARG A 141 -22.01 12.70 -13.79
CA ARG A 141 -22.19 11.79 -12.64
C ARG A 141 -23.29 12.24 -11.69
N ARG A 142 -23.96 13.34 -12.02
CA ARG A 142 -24.95 14.01 -11.19
C ARG A 142 -26.21 14.24 -12.00
N SER A 143 -27.35 14.18 -11.31
CA SER A 143 -28.64 14.58 -11.86
C SER A 143 -29.17 15.74 -11.03
N LEU A 144 -29.51 16.85 -11.70
CA LEU A 144 -30.21 17.98 -11.09
C LEU A 144 -31.70 17.63 -11.08
N LEU A 145 -32.33 17.67 -9.91
CA LEU A 145 -33.75 17.34 -9.72
C LEU A 145 -34.63 18.59 -9.68
N GLY A 146 -34.11 19.68 -9.13
CA GLY A 146 -34.80 20.96 -9.11
C GLY A 146 -33.85 22.11 -8.85
N THR A 147 -34.17 23.29 -9.35
CA THR A 147 -33.36 24.49 -9.18
C THR A 147 -34.24 25.75 -9.15
N PRO A 148 -33.91 26.76 -8.33
CA PRO A 148 -34.53 28.07 -8.48
C PRO A 148 -34.10 28.73 -9.80
N THR A 149 -35.05 29.38 -10.46
CA THR A 149 -34.88 30.21 -11.66
C THR A 149 -35.61 31.54 -11.46
N ASP A 150 -35.45 32.47 -12.40
CA ASP A 150 -36.19 33.75 -12.40
C ASP A 150 -37.71 33.55 -12.52
N GLN A 151 -38.15 32.40 -13.01
CA GLN A 151 -39.57 32.05 -13.18
C GLN A 151 -40.15 31.26 -12.00
N GLY A 152 -39.33 30.95 -10.98
CA GLY A 152 -39.72 30.17 -9.83
C GLY A 152 -38.87 28.92 -9.66
N TYR A 153 -39.37 27.94 -8.91
CA TYR A 153 -38.65 26.69 -8.70
C TYR A 153 -39.04 25.69 -9.79
N GLN A 154 -38.07 25.31 -10.62
CA GLN A 154 -38.27 24.36 -11.72
C GLN A 154 -37.78 22.97 -11.34
N PHE A 155 -38.40 21.95 -11.93
CA PHE A 155 -38.09 20.54 -11.72
C PHE A 155 -37.57 19.90 -13.00
N SER A 156 -36.73 18.87 -12.88
CA SER A 156 -36.18 18.19 -14.05
C SER A 156 -37.21 17.29 -14.72
N LEU A 157 -37.00 17.01 -16.01
CA LEU A 157 -37.79 16.03 -16.76
C LEU A 157 -37.88 14.69 -16.02
N SER A 158 -36.75 14.20 -15.51
CA SER A 158 -36.69 12.90 -14.83
C SER A 158 -37.49 12.88 -13.53
N LEU A 159 -37.49 13.98 -12.76
CA LEU A 159 -38.30 14.08 -11.55
C LEU A 159 -39.79 14.16 -11.89
N ARG A 160 -40.18 14.95 -12.90
CA ARG A 160 -41.57 15.06 -13.35
C ARG A 160 -42.13 13.74 -13.86
N LEU A 161 -41.35 12.98 -14.63
CA LEU A 161 -41.75 11.66 -15.12
C LEU A 161 -41.95 10.68 -13.95
N ALA A 162 -41.03 10.68 -12.98
CA ALA A 162 -41.16 9.86 -11.78
C ALA A 162 -42.38 10.27 -10.94
N GLU A 163 -42.61 11.58 -10.75
CA GLU A 163 -43.77 12.12 -10.04
C GLU A 163 -45.09 11.67 -10.67
N THR A 164 -45.23 11.83 -11.99
CA THR A 164 -46.44 11.41 -12.72
C THR A 164 -46.69 9.91 -12.61
N TYR A 165 -45.63 9.09 -12.72
CA TYR A 165 -45.75 7.65 -12.58
C TYR A 165 -46.14 7.23 -11.15
N LEU A 166 -45.45 7.76 -10.13
CA LEU A 166 -45.64 7.39 -8.73
C LEU A 166 -46.95 7.93 -8.15
N LYS A 167 -47.50 9.02 -8.71
CA LYS A 167 -48.83 9.51 -8.34
C LYS A 167 -49.94 8.48 -8.56
N SER A 168 -49.78 7.60 -9.56
CA SER A 168 -50.72 6.49 -9.79
C SER A 168 -50.61 5.35 -8.77
N GLU A 169 -49.54 5.35 -7.98
CA GLU A 169 -49.31 4.45 -6.83
C GLU A 169 -49.63 5.15 -5.49
N ASP A 170 -50.33 6.29 -5.52
CA ASP A 170 -50.64 7.14 -4.35
C ASP A 170 -49.39 7.67 -3.61
N ILE A 171 -48.27 7.85 -4.32
CA ILE A 171 -47.02 8.38 -3.77
C ILE A 171 -46.75 9.78 -4.35
N SER A 172 -46.83 10.81 -3.51
CA SER A 172 -46.55 12.21 -3.87
C SER A 172 -45.10 12.62 -3.60
N LEU A 173 -44.64 13.62 -4.35
CA LEU A 173 -43.40 14.35 -4.08
C LEU A 173 -43.59 15.26 -2.85
N GLU A 174 -42.73 15.11 -1.86
CA GLU A 174 -42.72 15.88 -0.63
C GLU A 174 -41.30 16.34 -0.29
N ASN A 175 -41.17 17.26 0.67
CA ASN A 175 -39.87 17.60 1.23
C ASN A 175 -39.33 16.45 2.10
N GLY A 176 -38.01 16.38 2.20
CA GLY A 176 -37.30 15.44 3.07
C GLY A 176 -37.66 15.65 4.54
N ILE A 177 -37.52 14.57 5.32
CA ILE A 177 -37.80 14.59 6.76
C ILE A 177 -36.49 14.79 7.52
N GLN A 178 -35.42 14.12 7.10
CA GLN A 178 -34.11 14.24 7.74
C GLN A 178 -33.36 15.49 7.26
N ASP A 179 -33.39 15.73 5.95
CA ASP A 179 -32.92 16.97 5.32
C ASP A 179 -34.13 17.70 4.71
N LEU A 180 -34.54 18.81 5.33
CA LEU A 180 -35.69 19.61 4.88
C LEU A 180 -35.52 20.20 3.48
N HIS A 181 -34.29 20.26 2.95
CA HIS A 181 -34.00 20.72 1.60
C HIS A 181 -33.92 19.58 0.58
N ALA A 182 -33.99 18.32 1.04
CA ALA A 182 -34.06 17.16 0.16
C ALA A 182 -35.49 16.97 -0.37
N MET A 183 -35.60 16.13 -1.39
CA MET A 183 -36.86 15.66 -1.94
C MET A 183 -37.14 14.25 -1.46
N ARG A 184 -38.40 13.87 -1.35
CA ARG A 184 -38.83 12.54 -0.88
C ARG A 184 -40.06 12.07 -1.63
N PHE A 185 -40.14 10.76 -1.85
CA PHE A 185 -41.34 10.06 -2.32
C PHE A 185 -41.69 8.97 -1.30
N GLY A 186 -42.85 9.09 -0.66
CA GLY A 186 -43.26 8.12 0.38
C GLY A 186 -42.22 8.01 1.49
N ALA A 187 -41.67 6.82 1.75
CA ALA A 187 -40.62 6.64 2.76
C ALA A 187 -39.19 6.96 2.25
N THR A 188 -39.00 7.15 0.95
CA THR A 188 -37.68 7.22 0.32
C THR A 188 -37.23 8.65 0.11
N GLU A 189 -36.27 9.10 0.92
CA GLU A 189 -35.65 10.42 0.81
C GLU A 189 -34.46 10.38 -0.16
N LEU A 190 -34.40 11.35 -1.09
CA LEU A 190 -33.38 11.41 -2.13
C LEU A 190 -32.14 12.14 -1.57
N PRO A 191 -30.98 11.47 -1.44
CA PRO A 191 -29.82 12.04 -0.76
C PRO A 191 -29.21 13.18 -1.58
N ARG A 192 -29.19 14.37 -0.99
CA ARG A 192 -28.62 15.57 -1.60
C ARG A 192 -27.11 15.44 -1.84
N PHE A 193 -26.69 15.85 -3.01
CA PHE A 193 -25.30 16.16 -3.32
C PHE A 193 -24.93 17.52 -2.71
N LEU A 194 -23.85 17.54 -1.95
CA LEU A 194 -23.18 18.72 -1.40
C LEU A 194 -21.83 18.94 -2.09
N GLY A 195 -21.28 20.15 -1.99
CA GLY A 195 -20.07 20.53 -2.74
C GLY A 195 -18.80 19.71 -2.45
N ASN A 196 -18.76 18.99 -1.33
CA ASN A 196 -17.67 18.10 -0.93
C ASN A 196 -18.05 16.61 -0.92
N SER A 197 -19.15 16.20 -1.57
CA SER A 197 -19.61 14.81 -1.50
C SER A 197 -18.58 13.87 -2.11
N GLY A 198 -18.05 12.92 -1.35
CA GLY A 198 -17.18 11.87 -1.86
C GLY A 198 -15.87 12.43 -2.41
N GLY A 199 -15.62 12.27 -3.72
CA GLY A 199 -14.40 12.77 -4.36
C GLY A 199 -14.42 14.26 -4.72
N TYR A 200 -15.57 14.93 -4.63
CA TYR A 200 -15.73 16.33 -5.03
C TYR A 200 -15.20 17.30 -3.96
N VAL A 201 -14.72 18.46 -4.40
CA VAL A 201 -14.23 19.52 -3.52
C VAL A 201 -14.70 20.87 -4.04
N GLY A 202 -15.45 21.61 -3.22
CA GLY A 202 -15.93 22.95 -3.55
C GLY A 202 -16.75 23.04 -4.85
N THR A 203 -17.41 21.95 -5.25
CA THR A 203 -18.21 21.90 -6.48
C THR A 203 -19.55 22.61 -6.26
N ASP A 204 -20.06 23.28 -7.30
CA ASP A 204 -21.36 23.93 -7.25
C ASP A 204 -22.47 22.89 -7.01
N ALA A 205 -23.12 23.02 -5.86
CA ALA A 205 -24.23 22.20 -5.39
C ALA A 205 -25.55 23.00 -5.35
N GLY A 206 -25.69 24.00 -6.23
CA GLY A 206 -26.93 24.74 -6.43
C GLY A 206 -28.12 23.85 -6.83
N GLY A 207 -29.31 24.21 -6.37
CA GLY A 207 -30.51 23.37 -6.52
C GLY A 207 -30.45 22.10 -5.66
N VAL A 208 -31.29 21.13 -6.00
CA VAL A 208 -31.28 19.78 -5.43
C VAL A 208 -30.68 18.85 -6.46
N GLN A 209 -29.52 18.31 -6.14
CA GLN A 209 -28.76 17.39 -6.99
C GLN A 209 -28.62 16.04 -6.29
N VAL A 210 -28.48 14.97 -7.06
CA VAL A 210 -28.18 13.61 -6.57
C VAL A 210 -27.05 12.99 -7.40
N LEU A 211 -26.28 12.09 -6.79
CA LEU A 211 -25.33 11.24 -7.53
C LEU A 211 -26.10 10.24 -8.39
N LEU A 212 -25.66 10.06 -9.63
CA LEU A 212 -26.30 9.19 -10.60
C LEU A 212 -25.76 7.77 -10.48
N ASN A 213 -26.63 6.87 -10.07
CA ASN A 213 -26.47 5.44 -9.99
C ASN A 213 -26.92 4.79 -11.32
N TYR A 214 -26.14 4.99 -12.39
CA TYR A 214 -26.40 4.37 -13.69
C TYR A 214 -26.67 2.86 -13.56
N ARG A 215 -27.55 2.31 -14.39
CA ARG A 215 -27.78 0.86 -14.40
C ARG A 215 -26.59 0.17 -15.05
N SER A 216 -26.07 -0.88 -14.41
CA SER A 216 -25.00 -1.70 -14.98
C SER A 216 -25.57 -2.72 -15.97
N ASN A 217 -26.05 -2.26 -17.12
CA ASN A 217 -26.49 -3.10 -18.23
C ASN A 217 -26.18 -2.36 -19.55
N GLN A 218 -25.84 -3.10 -20.62
CA GLN A 218 -25.58 -2.52 -21.94
C GLN A 218 -26.85 -1.94 -22.58
N GLU A 219 -28.00 -2.56 -22.33
CA GLU A 219 -29.32 -2.14 -22.83
C GLU A 219 -30.30 -2.16 -21.64
N PRO A 220 -30.19 -1.17 -20.72
CA PRO A 220 -30.94 -1.17 -19.46
C PRO A 220 -32.44 -0.91 -19.63
N PHE A 221 -32.86 -0.44 -20.80
CA PHE A 221 -34.23 -0.06 -21.13
C PHE A 221 -34.64 -0.66 -22.47
N PRO A 222 -35.90 -1.09 -22.64
CA PRO A 222 -36.44 -1.37 -23.96
C PRO A 222 -36.40 -0.10 -24.82
N THR A 223 -35.92 -0.23 -26.06
CA THR A 223 -35.80 0.87 -27.02
C THR A 223 -36.55 0.51 -28.30
N LEU A 224 -37.42 1.43 -28.75
CA LEU A 224 -38.21 1.34 -29.97
C LEU A 224 -37.85 2.53 -30.88
N SER A 225 -37.86 2.33 -32.19
CA SER A 225 -37.76 3.45 -33.14
C SER A 225 -39.09 4.18 -33.29
N LEU A 226 -39.08 5.40 -33.84
CA LEU A 226 -40.32 6.09 -34.20
C LEU A 226 -41.10 5.27 -35.25
N ASN A 227 -40.40 4.64 -36.21
CA ASN A 227 -41.01 3.76 -37.19
C ASN A 227 -41.63 2.49 -36.60
N ASP A 228 -41.05 1.89 -35.54
CA ASP A 228 -41.66 0.74 -34.86
C ASP A 228 -43.02 1.11 -34.27
N ILE A 229 -43.14 2.32 -33.71
CA ILE A 229 -44.43 2.80 -33.18
C ILE A 229 -45.44 3.02 -34.31
N LYS A 230 -45.02 3.63 -35.43
CA LYS A 230 -45.89 3.85 -36.60
C LYS A 230 -46.39 2.56 -37.23
N THR A 231 -45.53 1.55 -37.33
CA THR A 231 -45.84 0.27 -37.98
C THR A 231 -46.48 -0.73 -37.02
N GLY A 232 -46.50 -0.45 -35.72
CA GLY A 232 -47.00 -1.38 -34.70
C GLY A 232 -46.07 -2.57 -34.46
N ASN A 233 -44.78 -2.45 -34.78
CA ASN A 233 -43.78 -3.50 -34.67
C ASN A 233 -43.21 -3.62 -33.24
N PHE A 234 -44.07 -3.80 -32.25
CA PHE A 234 -43.67 -3.96 -30.85
C PHE A 234 -44.76 -4.66 -30.04
N HIS A 235 -44.44 -5.05 -28.81
CA HIS A 235 -45.43 -5.62 -27.90
C HIS A 235 -46.17 -4.52 -27.11
N PRO A 236 -47.52 -4.47 -27.14
CA PRO A 236 -48.30 -3.43 -26.45
C PRO A 236 -48.01 -3.27 -24.95
N HIS A 237 -47.59 -4.35 -24.28
CA HIS A 237 -47.27 -4.33 -22.86
C HIS A 237 -45.98 -3.58 -22.53
N TRP A 238 -45.14 -3.24 -23.53
CA TRP A 238 -43.99 -2.35 -23.35
C TRP A 238 -44.41 -0.90 -23.13
N ILE A 239 -45.62 -0.50 -23.51
CA ILE A 239 -46.07 0.90 -23.41
C ILE A 239 -47.13 1.06 -22.32
N ARG A 240 -48.02 0.07 -22.19
CA ARG A 240 -49.11 0.10 -21.20
C ARG A 240 -48.58 0.24 -19.77
N ASP A 241 -49.10 1.23 -19.06
CA ASP A 241 -48.72 1.53 -17.68
C ASP A 241 -47.22 1.83 -17.49
N ARG A 242 -46.51 2.24 -18.56
CA ARG A 242 -45.07 2.56 -18.56
C ARG A 242 -44.81 4.05 -18.69
N ILE A 243 -43.58 4.46 -18.39
CA ILE A 243 -43.03 5.75 -18.80
C ILE A 243 -42.43 5.57 -20.18
N VAL A 244 -42.88 6.36 -21.14
CA VAL A 244 -42.27 6.44 -22.48
C VAL A 244 -41.46 7.71 -22.56
N ILE A 245 -40.19 7.64 -22.94
CA ILE A 245 -39.36 8.85 -23.15
C ILE A 245 -38.97 8.90 -24.62
N ILE A 246 -39.42 9.95 -25.31
CA ILE A 246 -39.21 10.19 -26.72
C ILE A 246 -38.04 11.16 -26.86
N GLY A 247 -37.01 10.81 -27.62
CA GLY A 247 -35.86 11.69 -27.85
C GLY A 247 -34.98 11.23 -29.01
N MET A 248 -33.91 11.96 -29.27
CA MET A 248 -33.04 11.69 -30.42
C MET A 248 -32.05 10.56 -30.12
N THR A 249 -31.97 9.58 -31.03
CA THR A 249 -30.94 8.52 -31.02
C THR A 249 -30.13 8.50 -32.33
N ALA A 250 -30.28 9.53 -33.17
CA ALA A 250 -29.55 9.70 -34.42
C ALA A 250 -28.10 10.19 -34.17
N PRO A 251 -27.05 9.51 -34.67
CA PRO A 251 -25.66 9.94 -34.49
C PRO A 251 -25.31 11.30 -35.11
N SER A 252 -26.08 11.75 -36.10
CA SER A 252 -25.92 13.05 -36.75
C SER A 252 -26.32 14.23 -35.85
N ILE A 253 -27.12 13.97 -34.81
CA ILE A 253 -27.63 14.98 -33.88
C ILE A 253 -26.82 14.95 -32.59
N LYS A 254 -26.31 16.11 -32.17
CA LYS A 254 -25.41 16.23 -31.01
C LYS A 254 -26.15 16.25 -29.68
N ASP A 255 -26.84 15.16 -29.37
CA ASP A 255 -27.51 14.94 -28.09
C ASP A 255 -26.86 13.78 -27.33
N PHE A 256 -25.60 13.99 -26.94
CA PHE A 256 -24.79 12.99 -26.25
C PHE A 256 -24.42 13.44 -24.85
N VAL A 257 -24.50 12.51 -23.91
CA VAL A 257 -23.99 12.61 -22.56
C VAL A 257 -22.76 11.72 -22.42
N HIS A 258 -21.65 12.31 -21.97
CA HIS A 258 -20.43 11.56 -21.70
C HIS A 258 -20.52 10.89 -20.33
N THR A 259 -20.24 9.58 -20.28
CA THR A 259 -20.16 8.84 -19.03
C THR A 259 -19.15 7.70 -19.12
N SER A 260 -18.27 7.64 -18.13
CA SER A 260 -17.30 6.56 -17.97
C SER A 260 -17.79 5.47 -17.02
N ALA A 261 -18.99 5.60 -16.45
CA ALA A 261 -19.53 4.72 -15.41
C ALA A 261 -20.27 3.48 -15.95
N ILE A 262 -20.60 3.44 -17.25
CA ILE A 262 -21.31 2.32 -17.89
C ILE A 262 -20.31 1.46 -18.68
N ALA A 263 -20.40 0.15 -18.51
CA ALA A 263 -19.52 -0.80 -19.20
C ALA A 263 -20.05 -1.13 -20.61
N ASN A 264 -19.12 -1.32 -21.55
CA ASN A 264 -19.40 -1.89 -22.88
C ASN A 264 -20.47 -1.15 -23.70
N LEU A 265 -20.50 0.18 -23.62
CA LEU A 265 -21.37 1.01 -24.44
C LEU A 265 -21.07 0.82 -25.94
N LYS A 266 -22.10 0.91 -26.78
CA LYS A 266 -21.99 0.87 -28.25
C LYS A 266 -21.08 1.99 -28.76
N SER A 267 -21.23 3.19 -28.20
CA SER A 267 -20.33 4.33 -28.39
C SER A 267 -19.48 4.51 -27.13
N VAL A 268 -18.16 4.44 -27.28
CA VAL A 268 -17.24 4.43 -26.13
C VAL A 268 -17.41 5.69 -25.28
N GLY A 269 -17.94 5.52 -24.07
CA GLY A 269 -18.09 6.59 -23.09
C GLY A 269 -19.19 7.61 -23.39
N GLN A 270 -20.16 7.27 -24.25
CA GLN A 270 -21.27 8.16 -24.63
C GLN A 270 -22.60 7.41 -24.63
N ILE A 271 -23.62 8.08 -24.09
CA ILE A 271 -25.04 7.69 -24.17
C ILE A 271 -25.84 8.85 -24.77
N TYR A 272 -27.05 8.59 -25.25
CA TYR A 272 -27.95 9.64 -25.74
C TYR A 272 -28.58 10.43 -24.58
N GLY A 273 -28.97 11.68 -24.82
CA GLY A 273 -29.67 12.53 -23.82
C GLY A 273 -30.91 11.84 -23.24
N VAL A 274 -31.73 11.27 -24.12
CA VAL A 274 -32.92 10.48 -23.76
C VAL A 274 -32.59 9.30 -22.83
N GLU A 275 -31.44 8.66 -23.04
CA GLU A 275 -30.98 7.51 -22.26
C GLU A 275 -30.48 7.95 -20.87
N PHE A 276 -29.87 9.13 -20.76
CA PHE A 276 -29.57 9.77 -19.48
C PHE A 276 -30.85 10.04 -18.67
N HIS A 277 -31.89 10.60 -19.30
CA HIS A 277 -33.17 10.84 -18.64
C HIS A 277 -33.86 9.55 -18.21
N ALA A 278 -33.75 8.47 -19.00
CA ALA A 278 -34.22 7.15 -18.62
C ALA A 278 -33.51 6.62 -17.37
N HIS A 279 -32.17 6.74 -17.30
CA HIS A 279 -31.40 6.38 -16.10
C HIS A 279 -31.80 7.17 -14.86
N ALA A 280 -31.89 8.50 -14.98
CA ALA A 280 -32.26 9.36 -13.86
C ALA A 280 -33.68 9.06 -13.34
N THR A 281 -34.64 8.85 -14.25
CA THR A 281 -36.03 8.49 -13.90
C THR A 281 -36.09 7.11 -13.26
N SER A 282 -35.45 6.11 -13.89
CA SER A 282 -35.41 4.73 -13.40
C SER A 282 -34.78 4.63 -12.01
N GLN A 283 -33.76 5.43 -11.71
CA GLN A 283 -33.15 5.47 -10.38
C GLN A 283 -34.15 5.88 -9.31
N ILE A 284 -34.97 6.91 -9.56
CA ILE A 284 -36.00 7.37 -8.63
C ILE A 284 -37.04 6.25 -8.43
N LEU A 285 -37.58 5.70 -9.52
CA LEU A 285 -38.59 4.63 -9.44
C LEU A 285 -38.07 3.41 -8.68
N SER A 286 -36.84 2.98 -8.98
CA SER A 286 -36.26 1.79 -8.38
C SER A 286 -35.99 1.97 -6.88
N ALA A 287 -35.61 3.17 -6.46
CA ALA A 287 -35.41 3.45 -5.04
C ALA A 287 -36.73 3.50 -4.27
N VAL A 288 -37.79 4.03 -4.89
CA VAL A 288 -39.10 4.16 -4.27
C VAL A 288 -39.84 2.83 -4.21
N LEU A 289 -39.82 2.06 -5.31
CA LEU A 289 -40.62 0.84 -5.47
C LEU A 289 -39.84 -0.43 -5.12
N ASP A 290 -38.55 -0.50 -5.45
CA ASP A 290 -37.75 -1.72 -5.30
C ASP A 290 -36.73 -1.65 -4.15
N GLY A 291 -36.60 -0.49 -3.51
CA GLY A 291 -35.58 -0.25 -2.48
C GLY A 291 -34.14 -0.23 -3.02
N ARG A 292 -33.93 0.05 -4.31
CA ARG A 292 -32.60 0.23 -4.90
C ARG A 292 -31.93 1.47 -4.30
N GLU A 293 -30.80 1.29 -3.64
CA GLU A 293 -30.11 2.39 -2.96
C GLU A 293 -29.61 3.49 -3.92
N PHE A 294 -29.81 4.74 -3.51
CA PHE A 294 -29.09 5.88 -4.07
C PHE A 294 -27.62 5.82 -3.65
N LEU A 295 -26.75 6.46 -4.44
CA LEU A 295 -25.37 6.67 -4.05
C LEU A 295 -25.29 7.74 -2.96
N ARG A 296 -24.59 7.41 -1.89
CA ARG A 296 -24.36 8.24 -0.70
C ARG A 296 -22.86 8.32 -0.43
N THR A 297 -22.46 9.40 0.23
CA THR A 297 -21.08 9.59 0.68
C THR A 297 -21.06 9.76 2.18
N TRP A 298 -19.90 9.53 2.79
CA TRP A 298 -19.74 9.89 4.19
C TRP A 298 -19.70 11.40 4.35
N SER A 299 -20.06 11.88 5.54
CA SER A 299 -19.80 13.27 5.90
C SER A 299 -18.29 13.51 6.01
N ASP A 300 -17.82 14.72 5.69
CA ASP A 300 -16.41 15.10 5.70
C ASP A 300 -15.62 14.58 6.93
N PRO A 301 -16.10 14.70 8.19
CA PRO A 301 -15.33 14.20 9.35
C PRO A 301 -15.00 12.71 9.29
N TRP A 302 -15.95 11.87 8.85
CA TRP A 302 -15.75 10.43 8.73
C TRP A 302 -14.77 10.07 7.62
N GLU A 303 -14.78 10.81 6.52
CA GLU A 303 -13.79 10.65 5.44
C GLU A 303 -12.36 10.99 5.91
N TYR A 304 -12.19 12.09 6.64
CA TYR A 304 -10.87 12.45 7.19
C TYR A 304 -10.43 11.49 8.29
N LEU A 305 -11.33 11.03 9.16
CA LEU A 305 -11.04 9.99 10.15
C LEU A 305 -10.60 8.68 9.49
N TRP A 306 -11.21 8.31 8.36
CA TRP A 306 -10.80 7.15 7.56
C TRP A 306 -9.38 7.31 7.02
N ILE A 307 -9.03 8.47 6.45
CA ILE A 307 -7.67 8.78 5.98
C ILE A 307 -6.66 8.75 7.13
N LEU A 308 -7.01 9.31 8.31
CA LEU A 308 -6.16 9.25 9.50
C LEU A 308 -5.93 7.80 9.95
N ALA A 309 -6.99 7.01 10.06
CA ALA A 309 -6.93 5.64 10.54
C ALA A 309 -5.97 4.79 9.68
N TRP A 310 -6.12 4.85 8.36
CA TRP A 310 -5.20 4.17 7.44
C TRP A 310 -3.79 4.73 7.46
N GLY A 311 -3.64 6.04 7.68
CA GLY A 311 -2.32 6.67 7.86
C GLY A 311 -1.58 6.17 9.10
N PHE A 312 -2.27 6.09 10.24
CA PHE A 312 -1.69 5.53 11.46
C PHE A 312 -1.41 4.03 11.34
N LEU A 313 -2.33 3.29 10.72
CA LEU A 313 -2.13 1.86 10.44
C LEU A 313 -0.87 1.64 9.60
N SER A 314 -0.66 2.43 8.55
CA SER A 314 0.54 2.37 7.72
C SER A 314 1.83 2.58 8.52
N ILE A 315 1.84 3.58 9.41
CA ILE A 315 2.99 3.84 10.30
C ILE A 315 3.25 2.65 11.22
N GLY A 316 2.20 2.07 11.81
CA GLY A 316 2.30 0.89 12.66
C GLY A 316 2.86 -0.33 11.92
N LEU A 317 2.40 -0.60 10.70
CA LEU A 317 2.88 -1.70 9.86
C LEU A 317 4.38 -1.60 9.56
N VAL A 318 4.88 -0.39 9.28
CA VAL A 318 6.31 -0.15 9.03
C VAL A 318 7.15 -0.47 10.27
N GLN A 319 6.69 -0.07 11.46
CA GLN A 319 7.40 -0.29 12.73
C GLN A 319 7.46 -1.76 13.12
N LEU A 320 6.39 -2.53 12.86
CA LEU A 320 6.30 -3.95 13.21
C LEU A 320 7.13 -4.84 12.28
N THR A 321 7.13 -4.56 10.98
CA THR A 321 7.73 -5.46 9.99
C THR A 321 9.25 -5.38 9.94
N GLN A 322 9.84 -4.21 10.22
CA GLN A 322 11.27 -3.91 10.25
C GLN A 322 12.07 -4.35 9.00
N SER A 323 11.39 -4.75 7.93
CA SER A 323 11.95 -5.30 6.70
C SER A 323 11.21 -4.68 5.52
N PRO A 324 11.90 -4.00 4.60
CA PRO A 324 11.25 -3.29 3.48
C PRO A 324 10.39 -4.20 2.61
N TRP A 325 10.86 -5.41 2.30
CA TRP A 325 10.10 -6.36 1.49
C TRP A 325 8.79 -6.77 2.15
N LYS A 326 8.82 -7.11 3.45
CA LYS A 326 7.62 -7.44 4.22
C LYS A 326 6.66 -6.25 4.29
N ASN A 327 7.19 -5.04 4.47
CA ASN A 327 6.37 -3.83 4.48
C ASN A 327 5.70 -3.60 3.12
N MET A 328 6.42 -3.77 2.02
CA MET A 328 5.86 -3.64 0.67
C MET A 328 4.71 -4.64 0.44
N PHE A 329 4.86 -5.89 0.87
CA PHE A 329 3.77 -6.87 0.82
C PHE A 329 2.58 -6.48 1.70
N CYS A 330 2.82 -6.01 2.93
CA CYS A 330 1.75 -5.58 3.83
C CYS A 330 0.98 -4.37 3.29
N VAL A 331 1.70 -3.39 2.75
CA VAL A 331 1.13 -2.18 2.13
C VAL A 331 0.34 -2.57 0.87
N GLY A 332 0.89 -3.44 0.01
CA GLY A 332 0.18 -3.94 -1.17
C GLY A 332 -1.12 -4.66 -0.81
N PHE A 333 -1.08 -5.53 0.21
CA PHE A 333 -2.27 -6.23 0.70
C PHE A 333 -3.30 -5.27 1.31
N ALA A 334 -2.85 -4.30 2.11
CA ALA A 334 -3.71 -3.24 2.66
C ALA A 334 -4.37 -2.41 1.55
N SER A 335 -3.62 -2.01 0.53
CA SER A 335 -4.14 -1.26 -0.62
C SER A 335 -5.19 -2.05 -1.39
N LEU A 336 -4.95 -3.35 -1.65
CA LEU A 336 -5.96 -4.23 -2.27
C LEU A 336 -7.21 -4.36 -1.38
N GLY A 337 -7.04 -4.44 -0.06
CA GLY A 337 -8.14 -4.44 0.90
C GLY A 337 -8.99 -3.17 0.83
N VAL A 338 -8.37 -1.99 0.74
CA VAL A 338 -9.08 -0.71 0.59
C VAL A 338 -9.82 -0.64 -0.74
N ILE A 339 -9.19 -1.05 -1.84
CA ILE A 339 -9.84 -1.11 -3.17
C ILE A 339 -11.05 -2.05 -3.13
N GLY A 340 -10.88 -3.26 -2.58
CA GLY A 340 -11.95 -4.23 -2.44
C GLY A 340 -13.09 -3.74 -1.55
N ALA A 341 -12.77 -3.10 -0.41
CA ALA A 341 -13.78 -2.51 0.47
C ALA A 341 -14.55 -1.37 -0.22
N GLY A 342 -13.85 -0.49 -0.94
CA GLY A 342 -14.48 0.58 -1.72
C GLY A 342 -15.40 0.03 -2.80
N TYR A 343 -14.99 -1.03 -3.50
CA TYR A 343 -15.82 -1.69 -4.51
C TYR A 343 -17.09 -2.33 -3.92
N VAL A 344 -16.98 -3.04 -2.79
CA VAL A 344 -18.15 -3.64 -2.12
C VAL A 344 -19.10 -2.56 -1.60
N LEU A 345 -18.56 -1.48 -1.02
CA LEU A 345 -19.37 -0.39 -0.51
C LEU A 345 -20.12 0.34 -1.61
N ILE A 346 -19.53 0.54 -2.80
CA ILE A 346 -20.25 1.19 -3.91
C ILE A 346 -21.44 0.35 -4.40
N ILE A 347 -21.34 -0.98 -4.33
CA ILE A 347 -22.44 -1.90 -4.67
C ILE A 347 -23.60 -1.71 -3.68
N TRP A 348 -23.28 -1.42 -2.41
CA TRP A 348 -24.25 -1.06 -1.38
C TRP A 348 -24.64 0.42 -1.35
N GLY A 349 -24.28 1.19 -2.39
CA GLY A 349 -24.66 2.59 -2.49
C GLY A 349 -23.75 3.57 -1.75
N TRP A 350 -22.57 3.16 -1.27
CA TRP A 350 -21.64 4.02 -0.55
C TRP A 350 -20.36 4.30 -1.34
N TRP A 351 -20.13 5.58 -1.67
CA TRP A 351 -18.87 6.03 -2.23
C TRP A 351 -17.97 6.58 -1.12
N ILE A 352 -16.83 5.91 -0.92
CA ILE A 352 -15.84 6.26 0.11
C ILE A 352 -14.51 6.72 -0.50
N PRO A 353 -13.67 7.46 0.26
CA PRO A 353 -12.37 7.91 -0.22
C PRO A 353 -11.39 6.74 -0.39
N VAL A 354 -10.90 6.53 -1.60
CA VAL A 354 -9.92 5.47 -1.92
C VAL A 354 -8.59 6.08 -2.33
N ALA A 355 -8.59 7.04 -3.27
CA ALA A 355 -7.36 7.67 -3.76
C ALA A 355 -6.46 8.26 -2.66
N PRO A 356 -6.94 9.08 -1.69
CA PRO A 356 -6.09 9.61 -0.62
C PRO A 356 -5.56 8.51 0.30
N VAL A 357 -6.35 7.47 0.56
CA VAL A 357 -5.92 6.35 1.41
C VAL A 357 -4.77 5.58 0.74
N LEU A 358 -4.92 5.26 -0.54
CA LEU A 358 -3.86 4.60 -1.32
C LEU A 358 -2.58 5.46 -1.37
N LEU A 359 -2.72 6.78 -1.54
CA LEU A 359 -1.59 7.69 -1.54
C LEU A 359 -0.88 7.73 -0.18
N VAL A 360 -1.64 7.81 0.92
CA VAL A 360 -1.08 7.75 2.28
C VAL A 360 -0.36 6.42 2.51
N LEU A 361 -0.98 5.29 2.14
CA LEU A 361 -0.39 3.96 2.27
C LEU A 361 0.92 3.84 1.49
N ALA A 362 0.97 4.32 0.25
CA ALA A 362 2.15 4.26 -0.60
C ALA A 362 3.29 5.16 -0.08
N LEU A 363 3.00 6.43 0.21
CA LEU A 363 4.00 7.40 0.66
C LEU A 363 4.57 7.04 2.04
N ASN A 364 3.72 6.66 3.00
CA ASN A 364 4.19 6.20 4.31
C ASN A 364 4.92 4.86 4.19
N GLY A 365 4.35 3.90 3.45
CA GLY A 365 4.90 2.56 3.30
C GLY A 365 6.30 2.56 2.70
N ILE A 366 6.49 3.26 1.58
CA ILE A 366 7.79 3.32 0.87
C ILE A 366 8.73 4.29 1.58
N GLY A 367 8.26 5.51 1.88
CA GLY A 367 9.09 6.58 2.41
C GLY A 367 9.64 6.28 3.80
N LEU A 368 8.79 5.81 4.74
CA LEU A 368 9.24 5.49 6.09
C LEU A 368 10.16 4.27 6.10
N ALA A 369 9.87 3.23 5.31
CA ALA A 369 10.71 2.04 5.26
C ALA A 369 12.12 2.33 4.71
N ALA A 370 12.23 3.23 3.72
CA ALA A 370 13.52 3.69 3.22
C ALA A 370 14.28 4.48 4.29
N PHE A 371 13.60 5.43 4.95
CA PHE A 371 14.19 6.23 6.02
C PHE A 371 14.67 5.37 7.20
N TYR A 372 13.87 4.41 7.67
CA TYR A 372 14.26 3.49 8.75
C TYR A 372 15.44 2.59 8.40
N GLN A 373 15.62 2.23 7.13
CA GLN A 373 16.81 1.49 6.70
C GLN A 373 18.05 2.38 6.69
N TYR A 374 17.90 3.61 6.17
CA TYR A 374 18.98 4.58 6.17
C TYR A 374 19.44 4.90 7.58
N ASP A 375 18.52 5.17 8.50
CA ASP A 375 18.84 5.43 9.92
C ASP A 375 19.52 4.23 10.58
N ARG A 376 19.04 3.00 10.34
CA ARG A 376 19.70 1.79 10.85
C ARG A 376 21.11 1.61 10.30
N ALA A 377 21.32 1.85 9.00
CA ALA A 377 22.64 1.78 8.39
C ALA A 377 23.59 2.83 8.98
N LEU A 378 23.10 4.06 9.17
CA LEU A 378 23.86 5.15 9.77
C LEU A 378 24.24 4.86 11.22
N ARG A 379 23.29 4.41 12.06
CA ARG A 379 23.56 4.02 13.45
C ARG A 379 24.56 2.88 13.55
N SER A 380 24.47 1.90 12.65
CA SER A 380 25.45 0.80 12.58
C SER A 380 26.86 1.33 12.31
N GLN A 381 27.01 2.25 11.36
CA GLN A 381 28.31 2.89 11.08
C GLN A 381 28.83 3.72 12.25
N ILE A 382 27.97 4.46 12.94
CA ILE A 382 28.34 5.23 14.13
C ILE A 382 28.84 4.30 15.23
N ASN A 383 28.12 3.20 15.50
CA ASN A 383 28.52 2.23 16.53
C ASN A 383 29.87 1.58 16.22
N VAL A 384 30.13 1.21 14.95
CA VAL A 384 31.43 0.68 14.52
C VAL A 384 32.55 1.70 14.72
N ARG A 385 32.32 2.98 14.41
CA ARG A 385 33.30 4.05 14.66
C ARG A 385 33.56 4.27 16.15
N GLN A 386 32.51 4.25 16.98
CA GLN A 386 32.66 4.36 18.44
C GLN A 386 33.50 3.22 19.01
N GLN A 387 33.25 1.98 18.59
CA GLN A 387 34.04 0.83 19.01
C GLN A 387 35.52 0.97 18.61
N ALA A 388 35.82 1.44 17.40
CA ALA A 388 37.19 1.69 16.96
C ALA A 388 37.89 2.76 17.82
N ILE A 389 37.17 3.82 18.21
CA ILE A 389 37.70 4.86 19.10
C ILE A 389 37.96 4.31 20.51
N GLU A 390 37.02 3.52 21.07
CA GLU A 390 37.23 2.89 22.38
C GLU A 390 38.40 1.91 22.37
N GLN A 391 38.58 1.15 21.29
CA GLN A 391 39.73 0.26 21.12
C GLN A 391 41.04 1.04 21.03
N ALA A 392 41.09 2.12 20.24
CA ALA A 392 42.23 3.03 20.18
C ALA A 392 42.61 3.53 21.58
N PHE A 393 41.63 4.04 22.32
CA PHE A 393 41.83 4.54 23.67
C PHE A 393 42.38 3.45 24.60
N ASN A 394 41.81 2.24 24.56
CA ASN A 394 42.27 1.12 25.38
C ASN A 394 43.69 0.68 25.04
N LEU A 395 44.09 0.69 23.76
CA LEU A 395 45.46 0.35 23.35
C LEU A 395 46.46 1.41 23.83
N ILE A 396 46.14 2.69 23.65
CA ILE A 396 46.97 3.80 24.13
C ILE A 396 47.10 3.75 25.67
N HIS A 397 46.00 3.48 26.37
CA HIS A 397 45.98 3.44 27.83
C HIS A 397 46.78 2.26 28.39
N ASN A 398 46.74 1.10 27.75
CA ASN A 398 47.39 -0.13 28.25
C ASN A 398 48.85 -0.30 27.80
N GLY A 399 49.34 0.44 26.80
CA GLY A 399 50.75 0.45 26.39
C GLY A 399 51.42 1.79 26.74
N PRO A 400 51.44 2.76 25.80
CA PRO A 400 52.22 4.01 25.92
C PRO A 400 52.02 4.76 27.24
N MET A 401 50.77 4.83 27.72
CA MET A 401 50.44 5.56 28.94
C MET A 401 50.93 4.86 30.22
N GLN A 402 50.99 3.52 30.24
CA GLN A 402 51.56 2.80 31.38
C GLN A 402 53.08 2.95 31.41
N THR A 403 53.72 2.85 30.25
CA THR A 403 55.17 3.09 30.11
C THR A 403 55.53 4.51 30.53
N LEU A 404 54.71 5.51 30.15
CA LEU A 404 54.87 6.89 30.61
C LEU A 404 54.67 7.05 32.12
N ALA A 405 53.67 6.39 32.70
CA ALA A 405 53.44 6.40 34.15
C ALA A 405 54.60 5.75 34.91
N TYR A 406 55.19 4.68 34.38
CA TYR A 406 56.39 4.03 34.92
C TYR A 406 57.59 4.99 34.94
N ILE A 407 57.86 5.67 33.83
CA ILE A 407 58.93 6.68 33.73
C ILE A 407 58.70 7.78 34.76
N ARG A 408 57.47 8.32 34.85
CA ARG A 408 57.13 9.40 35.79
C ARG A 408 57.36 8.98 37.25
N MET A 409 56.99 7.76 37.63
CA MET A 409 57.14 7.26 39.00
C MET A 409 58.62 7.10 39.38
N HIS A 410 59.44 6.53 38.50
CA HIS A 410 60.84 6.21 38.81
C HIS A 410 61.82 7.37 38.54
N SER A 411 61.44 8.32 37.67
CA SER A 411 62.22 9.55 37.46
C SER A 411 62.19 10.47 38.69
N HIS A 412 61.13 10.43 39.50
CA HIS A 412 61.03 11.22 40.73
C HIS A 412 61.92 10.69 41.87
N ASN A 413 62.22 9.39 41.86
CA ASN A 413 63.03 8.71 42.88
C ASN A 413 64.53 8.64 42.53
N GLN A 414 64.97 9.21 41.39
CA GLN A 414 66.35 9.11 40.86
C GLN A 414 66.84 7.67 40.57
N ASP A 415 65.91 6.72 40.39
CA ASP A 415 66.22 5.29 40.22
C ASP A 415 66.49 4.86 38.77
N LEU A 416 66.32 5.76 37.78
CA LEU A 416 66.48 5.45 36.36
C LEU A 416 67.79 6.01 35.81
N SER A 417 68.61 5.14 35.22
CA SER A 417 69.80 5.56 34.47
C SER A 417 69.42 6.28 33.18
N GLN A 418 70.31 7.12 32.65
CA GLN A 418 70.04 7.93 31.45
C GLN A 418 69.78 7.05 30.21
N ASP A 419 70.44 5.89 30.12
CA ASP A 419 70.26 4.92 29.03
C ASP A 419 68.91 4.18 29.12
N GLU A 420 68.46 3.83 30.34
CA GLU A 420 67.14 3.21 30.54
C GLU A 420 65.99 4.18 30.23
N LEU A 421 66.15 5.46 30.57
CA LEU A 421 65.17 6.49 30.22
C LEU A 421 65.05 6.63 28.69
N LEU A 422 66.18 6.66 27.98
CA LEU A 422 66.22 6.75 26.52
C LEU A 422 65.58 5.51 25.87
N SER A 423 65.86 4.32 26.39
CA SER A 423 65.24 3.07 25.95
C SER A 423 63.72 3.06 26.15
N LYS A 424 63.22 3.50 27.33
CA LYS A 424 61.79 3.55 27.62
C LYS A 424 61.04 4.61 26.79
N LEU A 425 61.68 5.74 26.49
CA LEU A 425 61.11 6.73 25.56
C LEU A 425 61.04 6.20 24.12
N GLN A 426 62.02 5.38 23.72
CA GLN A 426 62.00 4.72 22.43
C GLN A 426 60.90 3.65 22.35
N GLU A 427 60.68 2.89 23.43
CA GLU A 427 59.56 1.95 23.57
C GLU A 427 58.19 2.65 23.44
N ILE A 428 57.98 3.80 24.11
CA ILE A 428 56.75 4.60 23.94
C ILE A 428 56.54 5.03 22.49
N LYS A 429 57.58 5.51 21.83
CA LYS A 429 57.50 5.96 20.43
C LYS A 429 57.08 4.79 19.52
N ASP A 430 57.64 3.61 19.74
CA ASP A 430 57.34 2.42 18.94
C ASP A 430 55.92 1.90 19.26
N GLU A 431 55.49 1.88 20.52
CA GLU A 431 54.12 1.53 20.93
C GLU A 431 53.07 2.48 20.34
N ILE A 432 53.32 3.79 20.31
CA ILE A 432 52.42 4.77 19.67
C ILE A 432 52.35 4.53 18.16
N TRP A 433 53.49 4.25 17.51
CA TRP A 433 53.53 3.92 16.08
C TRP A 433 52.76 2.63 15.77
N GLU A 434 52.86 1.60 16.62
CA GLU A 434 52.07 0.38 16.49
C GLU A 434 50.57 0.63 16.61
N VAL A 435 50.13 1.45 17.56
CA VAL A 435 48.72 1.85 17.67
C VAL A 435 48.27 2.62 16.42
N ALA A 436 49.07 3.56 15.93
CA ALA A 436 48.73 4.33 14.73
C ALA A 436 48.62 3.44 13.48
N GLU A 437 49.55 2.50 13.28
CA GLU A 437 49.48 1.53 12.19
C GLU A 437 48.32 0.54 12.35
N HIS A 438 48.00 0.12 13.59
CA HIS A 438 46.84 -0.72 13.86
C HIS A 438 45.54 -0.04 13.45
N LEU A 439 45.32 1.22 13.86
CA LEU A 439 44.12 1.98 13.51
C LEU A 439 44.03 2.28 12.01
N LYS A 440 45.17 2.57 11.38
CA LYS A 440 45.25 2.79 9.93
C LYS A 440 44.94 1.51 9.15
N GLN A 441 45.41 0.34 9.61
CA GLN A 441 45.13 -0.93 8.96
C GLN A 441 43.68 -1.41 9.17
N GLU A 442 43.10 -1.20 10.35
CA GLU A 442 41.68 -1.51 10.61
C GLU A 442 40.72 -0.67 9.76
N ALA A 443 41.03 0.62 9.54
CA ALA A 443 40.27 1.47 8.64
C ALA A 443 40.33 0.99 7.17
N TRP A 444 41.37 0.23 6.78
CA TRP A 444 41.62 -0.21 5.41
C TRP A 444 41.25 -1.68 5.15
N THR A 445 41.03 -2.51 6.18
CA THR A 445 40.88 -3.99 6.04
C THR A 445 39.62 -4.56 6.70
N GLN A 446 38.48 -3.87 6.59
CA GLN A 446 37.17 -4.48 6.89
C GLN A 446 36.87 -5.62 5.91
N LYS A 447 37.32 -6.86 6.21
CA LYS A 447 36.49 -8.09 6.30
C LYS A 447 37.22 -9.43 6.13
N GLU A 448 38.46 -9.51 5.64
CA GLU A 448 38.91 -10.80 5.06
C GLU A 448 40.23 -11.39 5.56
N THR A 449 40.98 -10.72 6.44
CA THR A 449 42.27 -11.23 6.92
C THR A 449 42.41 -11.20 8.45
N ILE A 450 43.17 -12.14 8.99
CA ILE A 450 43.64 -12.18 10.38
C ILE A 450 45.17 -12.13 10.37
N ARG A 451 45.77 -11.32 11.25
CA ARG A 451 47.23 -11.34 11.51
C ARG A 451 47.49 -12.11 12.79
N ILE A 452 48.42 -13.07 12.74
CA ILE A 452 48.82 -13.95 13.84
C ILE A 452 50.28 -13.63 14.16
N GLY A 453 50.55 -13.23 15.42
CA GLY A 453 51.87 -12.72 15.83
C GLY A 453 52.36 -11.48 15.06
N SER A 454 53.68 -11.31 14.97
CA SER A 454 54.30 -10.14 14.35
C SER A 454 54.30 -10.16 12.81
N ASN A 455 54.17 -11.32 12.13
CA ASN A 455 54.39 -11.39 10.68
C ASN A 455 53.46 -12.30 9.83
N LEU A 456 52.58 -13.14 10.39
CA LEU A 456 51.76 -14.05 9.56
C LEU A 456 50.39 -13.44 9.23
N LYS A 457 50.07 -13.27 7.94
CA LYS A 457 48.75 -12.81 7.45
C LYS A 457 47.99 -13.98 6.84
N LEU A 458 46.87 -14.38 7.46
CA LEU A 458 46.00 -15.45 6.97
C LEU A 458 44.70 -14.88 6.40
N GLN A 459 44.25 -15.43 5.28
CA GLN A 459 42.95 -15.13 4.68
C GLN A 459 41.88 -15.98 5.35
N LEU A 460 40.88 -15.35 5.95
CA LEU A 460 39.82 -16.04 6.72
C LEU A 460 38.81 -16.80 5.83
N GLN A 461 38.98 -16.72 4.50
CA GLN A 461 38.23 -17.50 3.53
C GLN A 461 38.67 -18.98 3.49
N LEU A 462 39.85 -19.32 4.00
CA LEU A 462 40.32 -20.71 4.06
C LEU A 462 39.47 -21.56 5.03
N PRO A 463 39.38 -22.89 4.81
CA PRO A 463 38.79 -23.81 5.78
C PRO A 463 39.45 -23.66 7.16
N ILE A 464 38.65 -23.69 8.23
CA ILE A 464 39.14 -23.47 9.60
C ILE A 464 40.26 -24.46 10.00
N THR A 465 40.24 -25.66 9.44
CA THR A 465 41.27 -26.67 9.64
C THR A 465 42.62 -26.22 9.12
N GLU A 466 42.66 -25.62 7.92
CA GLU A 466 43.88 -25.06 7.34
C GLU A 466 44.38 -23.87 8.18
N LEU A 467 43.46 -23.03 8.65
CA LEU A 467 43.79 -21.95 9.56
C LEU A 467 44.40 -22.47 10.86
N PHE A 468 43.83 -23.51 11.50
CA PHE A 468 44.37 -24.11 12.72
C PHE A 468 45.75 -24.72 12.52
N TYR A 469 45.99 -25.40 11.40
CA TYR A 469 47.34 -25.90 11.07
C TYR A 469 48.32 -24.75 10.87
N ALA A 470 47.93 -23.69 10.17
CA ALA A 470 48.77 -22.52 9.96
C ALA A 470 49.11 -21.81 11.29
N VAL A 471 48.10 -21.58 12.14
CA VAL A 471 48.27 -21.01 13.50
C VAL A 471 49.24 -21.87 14.32
N SER A 472 49.04 -23.19 14.33
CA SER A 472 49.83 -24.10 15.16
C SER A 472 51.29 -24.14 14.72
N ARG A 473 51.54 -24.17 13.40
CA ARG A 473 52.90 -24.16 12.84
C ARG A 473 53.64 -22.87 13.21
N ASP A 474 53.04 -21.71 12.91
CA ASP A 474 53.64 -20.41 13.19
C ASP A 474 53.90 -20.21 14.68
N THR A 475 52.93 -20.56 15.53
CA THR A 475 53.08 -20.39 16.98
C THR A 475 54.21 -21.24 17.53
N LEU A 476 54.36 -22.49 17.06
CA LEU A 476 55.41 -23.41 17.53
C LEU A 476 56.82 -23.11 17.00
N GLU A 477 56.93 -22.26 15.98
CA GLU A 477 58.22 -21.78 15.46
C GLU A 477 58.72 -20.52 16.21
N ARG A 478 57.90 -19.93 17.09
CA ARG A 478 58.29 -18.77 17.90
C ARG A 478 59.33 -19.16 18.95
N ASN A 479 60.24 -18.22 19.23
CA ASN A 479 61.26 -18.38 20.26
C ASN A 479 60.69 -18.19 21.67
N PHE A 480 60.03 -19.23 22.19
CA PHE A 480 59.56 -19.28 23.58
C PHE A 480 60.40 -20.26 24.40
N PRO A 481 60.71 -19.93 25.67
CA PRO A 481 61.70 -20.64 26.48
C PRO A 481 61.40 -22.12 26.72
N TYR A 482 60.13 -22.54 26.68
CA TYR A 482 59.75 -23.94 26.94
C TYR A 482 59.40 -24.76 25.68
N PHE A 483 59.50 -24.17 24.48
CA PHE A 483 59.36 -24.94 23.25
C PHE A 483 60.61 -25.74 22.90
N GLU A 484 61.79 -25.30 23.36
CA GLU A 484 63.06 -26.02 23.15
C GLU A 484 63.07 -27.41 23.81
N THR A 485 62.29 -27.62 24.89
CA THR A 485 62.23 -28.90 25.61
C THR A 485 61.24 -29.91 25.01
N LEU A 486 60.46 -29.52 23.99
CA LEU A 486 59.45 -30.37 23.37
C LEU A 486 60.06 -31.49 22.52
N LYS A 487 59.75 -32.75 22.85
CA LYS A 487 60.15 -33.94 22.10
C LYS A 487 59.03 -34.48 21.21
N VAL A 488 57.78 -34.29 21.60
CA VAL A 488 56.60 -34.84 20.89
C VAL A 488 55.56 -33.74 20.68
N LYS A 489 55.17 -33.53 19.42
CA LYS A 489 54.12 -32.60 18.97
C LYS A 489 53.02 -33.38 18.26
N ALA A 490 51.87 -33.56 18.90
CA ALA A 490 50.72 -34.26 18.32
C ALA A 490 49.64 -33.24 17.91
N ILE A 491 49.64 -32.84 16.63
CA ILE A 491 48.67 -31.86 16.10
C ILE A 491 47.73 -32.56 15.13
N LYS A 492 46.42 -32.53 15.40
CA LYS A 492 45.41 -33.12 14.53
C LYS A 492 44.09 -32.36 14.64
N PHE A 493 43.54 -31.87 13.53
CA PHE A 493 42.24 -31.18 13.52
C PHE A 493 41.30 -31.86 12.53
N GLU A 494 40.15 -32.34 13.00
CA GLU A 494 39.09 -32.83 12.14
C GLU A 494 38.33 -31.67 11.47
N PRO A 495 37.87 -31.83 10.22
CA PRO A 495 37.22 -30.75 9.48
C PRO A 495 35.89 -30.34 10.09
N ILE A 496 35.63 -29.02 10.11
CA ILE A 496 34.34 -28.44 10.51
C ILE A 496 33.61 -27.94 9.27
N PRO A 497 32.35 -28.33 9.02
CA PRO A 497 31.58 -27.83 7.88
C PRO A 497 31.41 -26.30 7.93
N GLU A 498 31.64 -25.63 6.80
CA GLU A 498 31.67 -24.16 6.74
C GLU A 498 30.36 -23.49 7.11
N GLN A 499 29.23 -24.17 6.89
CA GLN A 499 27.88 -23.69 7.25
C GLN A 499 27.70 -23.37 8.74
N TYR A 500 28.60 -23.81 9.61
CA TYR A 500 28.56 -23.56 11.05
C TYR A 500 29.51 -22.45 11.53
N LEU A 501 30.33 -21.88 10.63
CA LEU A 501 31.41 -20.94 10.97
C LEU A 501 31.30 -19.65 10.14
N THR A 502 31.00 -18.53 10.82
CA THR A 502 31.16 -17.19 10.24
C THR A 502 32.65 -16.80 10.21
N ILE A 503 33.01 -15.81 9.38
CA ILE A 503 34.38 -15.26 9.31
C ILE A 503 34.86 -14.79 10.70
N GLU A 504 33.98 -14.15 11.47
CA GLU A 504 34.24 -13.71 12.84
C GLU A 504 34.51 -14.89 13.77
N ARG A 505 33.72 -15.97 13.70
CA ARG A 505 33.95 -17.19 14.50
C ARG A 505 35.25 -17.88 14.13
N LYS A 506 35.59 -17.97 12.83
CA LYS A 506 36.88 -18.51 12.37
C LYS A 506 38.03 -17.71 13.02
N ARG A 507 37.92 -16.38 13.04
CA ARG A 507 38.92 -15.49 13.66
C ARG A 507 39.09 -15.73 15.16
N GLU A 508 38.00 -15.73 15.92
CA GLU A 508 38.04 -15.91 17.38
C GLU A 508 38.59 -17.29 17.79
N LEU A 509 38.23 -18.34 17.05
CA LEU A 509 38.75 -19.70 17.28
C LEU A 509 40.26 -19.81 17.00
N CYS A 510 40.76 -19.15 15.94
CA CYS A 510 42.19 -19.08 15.66
C CYS A 510 42.97 -18.36 16.76
N GLN A 511 42.43 -17.26 17.29
CA GLN A 511 43.02 -16.53 18.41
C GLN A 511 43.07 -17.37 19.69
N PHE A 512 42.01 -18.12 19.97
CA PHE A 512 41.97 -19.04 21.11
C PHE A 512 43.07 -20.12 21.02
N LEU A 513 43.26 -20.70 19.83
CA LEU A 513 44.30 -21.70 19.58
C LEU A 513 45.71 -21.11 19.75
N GLU A 514 45.97 -19.95 19.15
CA GLU A 514 47.26 -19.24 19.27
C GLU A 514 47.60 -18.96 20.74
N GLU A 515 46.66 -18.37 21.48
CA GLU A 515 46.84 -18.00 22.88
C GLU A 515 47.07 -19.24 23.75
N SER A 516 46.33 -20.33 23.51
CA SER A 516 46.50 -21.59 24.22
C SER A 516 47.89 -22.20 24.00
N LEU A 517 48.40 -22.17 22.76
CA LEU A 517 49.75 -22.65 22.43
C LEU A 517 50.85 -21.74 23.00
N CYS A 518 50.68 -20.42 22.91
CA CYS A 518 51.62 -19.46 23.51
C CYS A 518 51.76 -19.65 25.02
N ASN A 519 50.65 -19.94 25.71
CA ASN A 519 50.68 -20.21 27.15
C ASN A 519 51.53 -21.43 27.50
N VAL A 520 51.53 -22.48 26.66
CA VAL A 520 52.43 -23.62 26.84
C VAL A 520 53.90 -23.17 26.71
N GLY A 521 54.24 -22.45 25.64
CA GLY A 521 55.61 -22.00 25.39
C GLY A 521 56.15 -21.05 26.46
N LYS A 522 55.28 -20.21 27.05
CA LYS A 522 55.65 -19.20 28.06
C LYS A 522 55.64 -19.73 29.50
N HIS A 523 54.85 -20.76 29.81
CA HIS A 523 54.58 -21.12 31.21
C HIS A 523 54.73 -22.61 31.55
N ALA A 524 54.77 -23.54 30.59
CA ALA A 524 54.82 -24.98 30.87
C ALA A 524 56.27 -25.49 31.08
N GLN A 525 56.84 -25.22 32.25
CA GLN A 525 58.20 -25.62 32.58
C GLN A 525 58.38 -27.16 32.53
N GLY A 526 59.43 -27.62 31.86
CA GLY A 526 59.73 -29.06 31.72
C GLY A 526 58.81 -29.82 30.76
N VAL A 527 58.03 -29.11 29.93
CA VAL A 527 57.17 -29.73 28.93
C VAL A 527 58.01 -30.52 27.91
N THR A 528 57.62 -31.78 27.68
CA THR A 528 58.24 -32.68 26.69
C THR A 528 57.25 -33.17 25.65
N ARG A 529 55.95 -33.07 25.92
CA ARG A 529 54.86 -33.46 25.02
C ARG A 529 53.77 -32.40 25.00
N LEU A 530 53.37 -32.02 23.80
CA LEU A 530 52.23 -31.14 23.53
C LEU A 530 51.30 -31.81 22.53
N SER A 531 49.99 -31.77 22.80
CA SER A 531 48.96 -32.21 21.87
C SER A 531 47.91 -31.12 21.66
N ALA A 532 47.65 -30.78 20.40
CA ALA A 532 46.56 -29.89 19.98
C ALA A 532 45.63 -30.67 19.06
N ILE A 533 44.45 -31.03 19.58
CA ILE A 533 43.52 -31.95 18.93
C ILE A 533 42.16 -31.30 18.79
N GLY A 534 41.65 -31.22 17.56
CA GLY A 534 40.27 -30.87 17.25
C GLY A 534 39.52 -32.12 16.78
N SER A 535 38.44 -32.50 17.45
CA SER A 535 37.69 -33.72 17.13
C SER A 535 36.19 -33.58 17.38
N HIS A 536 35.41 -34.33 16.61
CA HIS A 536 33.96 -34.45 16.77
C HIS A 536 33.60 -35.40 17.92
N ASN A 537 32.69 -34.95 18.79
CA ASN A 537 32.06 -35.76 19.82
C ASN A 537 30.53 -35.65 19.66
N GLY A 538 29.98 -36.47 18.76
CA GLY A 538 28.58 -36.38 18.36
C GLY A 538 28.27 -35.05 17.66
N SER A 539 27.30 -34.30 18.17
CA SER A 539 26.92 -32.97 17.65
C SER A 539 27.79 -31.83 18.18
N TRP A 540 28.91 -32.13 18.83
CA TRP A 540 29.80 -31.14 19.45
C TRP A 540 31.20 -31.25 18.86
N TYR A 541 31.84 -30.10 18.65
CA TYR A 541 33.24 -30.04 18.32
C TYR A 541 34.04 -29.67 19.56
N THR A 542 35.15 -30.37 19.80
CA THR A 542 36.05 -30.09 20.92
C THR A 542 37.44 -29.79 20.40
N LEU A 543 37.96 -28.63 20.77
CA LEU A 543 39.34 -28.20 20.54
C LEU A 543 40.11 -28.26 21.87
N SER A 544 41.03 -29.21 21.98
CA SER A 544 41.78 -29.52 23.19
C SER A 544 43.29 -29.33 22.99
N ILE A 545 43.88 -28.48 23.83
CA ILE A 545 45.32 -28.26 23.93
C ILE A 545 45.79 -28.82 25.27
N LYS A 546 46.71 -29.78 25.23
CA LYS A 546 47.18 -30.51 26.40
C LYS A 546 48.70 -30.62 26.42
N ASP A 547 49.31 -30.32 27.55
CA ASP A 547 50.75 -30.43 27.79
C ASP A 547 51.05 -31.27 29.04
N ASN A 548 52.33 -31.65 29.22
CA ASN A 548 52.82 -32.39 30.40
C ASN A 548 53.86 -31.60 31.23
N GLY A 549 53.84 -30.27 31.16
CA GLY A 549 54.73 -29.39 31.92
C GLY A 549 54.33 -29.23 33.40
N SER A 550 54.82 -28.19 34.05
CA SER A 550 54.65 -27.92 35.50
C SER A 550 53.20 -27.73 35.99
N GLY A 551 52.21 -27.64 35.10
CA GLY A 551 50.81 -27.43 35.44
C GLY A 551 50.46 -25.97 35.76
N ILE A 552 49.28 -25.73 36.33
CA ILE A 552 48.77 -24.37 36.60
C ILE A 552 49.36 -23.84 37.91
N GLY A 553 50.29 -22.87 37.83
CA GLY A 553 50.94 -22.26 39.00
C GLY A 553 50.20 -21.08 39.64
N SER A 554 49.06 -20.63 39.10
CA SER A 554 48.27 -19.51 39.64
C SER A 554 46.80 -19.64 39.30
N SER A 555 45.92 -19.40 40.28
CA SER A 555 44.45 -19.41 40.14
C SER A 555 43.86 -18.05 39.73
N ARG A 556 44.70 -17.02 39.51
CA ARG A 556 44.23 -15.69 39.07
C ARG A 556 43.80 -15.73 37.60
N GLU A 557 42.58 -15.27 37.34
CA GLU A 557 42.01 -15.21 35.99
C GLU A 557 42.72 -14.14 35.14
N ASN A 558 43.57 -14.58 34.22
CA ASN A 558 44.27 -13.70 33.28
C ASN A 558 43.38 -13.32 32.07
N ARG A 559 43.81 -12.31 31.28
CA ARG A 559 43.06 -11.79 30.12
C ARG A 559 42.70 -12.89 29.10
N GLY A 560 43.62 -13.83 28.82
CA GLY A 560 43.37 -14.97 27.93
C GLY A 560 42.27 -15.91 28.43
N THR A 561 42.21 -16.18 29.74
CA THR A 561 41.14 -16.99 30.34
C THR A 561 39.77 -16.28 30.25
N ARG A 562 39.73 -14.95 30.41
CA ARG A 562 38.49 -14.16 30.21
C ARG A 562 38.01 -14.17 28.77
N GLN A 563 38.92 -14.07 27.80
CA GLN A 563 38.59 -14.16 26.38
C GLN A 563 38.01 -15.54 26.02
N ALA A 564 38.62 -16.62 26.51
CA ALA A 564 38.10 -17.97 26.30
C ALA A 564 36.69 -18.19 26.90
N ARG A 565 36.41 -17.62 28.09
CA ARG A 565 35.07 -17.64 28.71
C ARG A 565 34.02 -16.80 27.98
N ASN A 566 34.43 -15.71 27.32
CA ASN A 566 33.52 -14.96 26.46
C ASN A 566 33.20 -15.74 25.18
N LEU A 567 34.20 -16.37 24.59
CA LEU A 567 34.04 -17.23 23.42
C LEU A 567 33.13 -18.44 23.72
N GLU A 568 33.27 -19.03 24.90
CA GLU A 568 32.34 -20.05 25.43
C GLU A 568 30.88 -19.58 25.37
N LYS A 569 30.60 -18.37 25.91
CA LYS A 569 29.23 -17.81 25.93
C LYS A 569 28.71 -17.53 24.52
N GLN A 570 29.56 -16.99 23.63
CA GLN A 570 29.18 -16.68 22.24
C GLN A 570 28.88 -17.95 21.43
N LEU A 571 29.62 -19.03 21.68
CA LEU A 571 29.43 -20.31 20.99
C LEU A 571 28.34 -21.19 21.64
N GLY A 572 27.81 -20.80 22.82
CA GLY A 572 26.91 -21.66 23.60
C GLY A 572 27.61 -22.95 24.07
N GLY A 573 28.92 -22.86 24.27
CA GLY A 573 29.83 -23.97 24.51
C GLY A 573 30.15 -24.20 25.99
N LYS A 574 31.23 -24.95 26.23
CA LYS A 574 31.89 -25.14 27.53
C LYS A 574 33.39 -24.88 27.38
N PHE A 575 33.98 -24.16 28.32
CA PHE A 575 35.42 -23.96 28.39
C PHE A 575 35.99 -24.59 29.67
N LYS A 576 37.08 -25.35 29.54
CA LYS A 576 37.75 -26.05 30.64
C LYS A 576 39.23 -25.74 30.63
N ARG A 577 39.77 -25.34 31.78
CA ARG A 577 41.21 -25.20 32.02
C ARG A 577 41.57 -25.85 33.35
N GLU A 578 42.34 -26.93 33.33
CA GLU A 578 42.64 -27.72 34.53
C GLU A 578 44.07 -28.28 34.54
N ALA A 579 44.61 -28.50 35.75
CA ALA A 579 45.88 -29.19 35.93
C ALA A 579 45.68 -30.71 35.86
N LEU A 580 46.64 -31.42 35.27
CA LEU A 580 46.61 -32.87 35.10
C LEU A 580 47.57 -33.55 36.08
N SER A 581 47.18 -34.71 36.61
CA SER A 581 48.03 -35.55 37.48
C SER A 581 48.77 -36.61 36.65
N PRO A 582 50.09 -36.85 36.86
CA PRO A 582 50.96 -36.25 37.88
C PRO A 582 51.54 -34.86 37.51
N ARG A 583 51.53 -34.45 36.23
CA ARG A 583 51.96 -33.12 35.72
C ARG A 583 51.24 -32.78 34.40
N GLY A 584 51.00 -31.49 34.13
CA GLY A 584 50.48 -30.97 32.86
C GLY A 584 49.28 -30.02 33.00
N THR A 585 48.89 -29.40 31.89
CA THR A 585 47.67 -28.57 31.79
C THR A 585 46.79 -29.05 30.62
N LEU A 586 45.47 -29.00 30.81
CA LEU A 586 44.46 -29.14 29.76
C LEU A 586 43.76 -27.79 29.58
N CYS A 587 43.68 -27.31 28.34
CA CYS A 587 42.89 -26.17 27.90
C CYS A 587 41.96 -26.63 26.78
N GLU A 588 40.66 -26.66 27.03
CA GLU A 588 39.67 -27.29 26.15
C GLU A 588 38.47 -26.37 25.94
N LEU A 589 38.06 -26.21 24.68
CA LEU A 589 36.86 -25.49 24.28
C LEU A 589 35.95 -26.42 23.47
N THR A 590 34.71 -26.58 23.90
CA THR A 590 33.72 -27.49 23.31
C THR A 590 32.45 -26.73 22.95
N TRP A 591 31.97 -26.83 21.70
CA TRP A 591 30.76 -26.11 21.25
C TRP A 591 29.88 -26.97 20.33
N PRO A 592 28.55 -26.71 20.28
CA PRO A 592 27.64 -27.48 19.44
C PRO A 592 27.75 -27.07 17.96
N LEU A 593 27.65 -28.04 17.06
CA LEU A 593 27.59 -27.86 15.60
C LEU A 593 26.14 -27.85 15.06
N GLU A 594 25.13 -27.69 15.90
CA GLU A 594 23.73 -27.54 15.51
C GLU A 594 23.14 -26.25 16.07
N SER A 595 22.48 -25.46 15.21
CA SER A 595 21.69 -24.32 15.68
C SER A 595 20.47 -24.84 16.46
N ARG A 596 20.30 -24.44 17.72
CA ARG A 596 18.99 -24.51 18.39
C ARG A 596 18.00 -23.65 17.61
N ARG A 597 17.31 -24.22 16.62
CA ARG A 597 16.03 -23.69 16.14
C ARG A 597 15.01 -23.99 17.24
N TRP A 598 14.49 -22.97 17.90
CA TRP A 598 13.25 -23.10 18.64
C TRP A 598 12.15 -23.54 17.66
N GLY A 599 11.72 -24.80 17.79
CA GLY A 599 10.62 -25.35 17.03
C GLY A 599 9.30 -24.87 17.60
N PHE A 600 8.62 -23.98 16.90
CA PHE A 600 7.17 -23.93 16.95
C PHE A 600 6.63 -25.22 16.33
N GLY A 601 5.68 -25.85 17.03
CA GLY A 601 5.20 -27.21 16.77
C GLY A 601 4.70 -27.42 15.34
N LYS A 602 5.20 -28.50 14.72
CA LYS A 602 4.51 -29.13 13.59
C LYS A 602 3.33 -29.91 14.15
N ILE A 603 2.14 -29.33 14.04
CA ILE A 603 0.88 -30.08 14.09
C ILE A 603 0.87 -31.02 12.88
N GLY A 604 0.65 -32.30 13.15
CA GLY A 604 0.72 -33.36 12.16
C GLY A 604 -0.39 -33.26 11.13
N LEU A 605 -0.04 -33.56 9.88
CA LEU A 605 -0.97 -34.02 8.86
C LEU A 605 -0.40 -35.30 8.27
N ARG A 606 -1.13 -36.38 8.53
CA ARG A 606 -1.00 -37.69 7.89
C ARG A 606 -1.30 -37.54 6.40
N SER A 607 -0.44 -38.08 5.54
CA SER A 607 -0.80 -38.40 4.16
C SER A 607 -1.50 -39.77 4.12
N PRO A 608 -2.61 -39.92 3.40
CA PRO A 608 -3.03 -41.22 2.88
C PRO A 608 -2.51 -41.40 1.45
N ILE A 609 -1.82 -42.53 1.26
CA ILE A 609 -2.01 -43.52 0.18
C ILE A 609 -2.35 -42.95 -1.22
N LEU A 610 -1.34 -42.89 -2.10
CA LEU A 610 -1.16 -43.79 -3.27
C LEU A 610 0.25 -43.61 -3.85
#